data_AF-A0A7Y5GG50-F1
#
_entry.id   AF-A0A7Y5GG50-F1
#
_cell.length_a   1.000
_cell.length_b   1.000
_cell.length_c   1.000
_cell.angle_alpha   90.00
_cell.angle_beta   90.00
_cell.angle_gamma   90.00
#
_symmetry.space_group_name_H-M   'P 1'
#
loop_
_entity.id
_entity.type
_entity.pdbx_description
1 polymer ?
#
loop_
_entity_poly.entity_id
_entity_poly.type
_entity_poly.pdbx_seq_one_letter_code
_entity_poly.pdbx_strand_id
1 'polypeptide(L)'
;MEKPIRKTSLINLSVEEENLAVIPFAVLERRVGKRIGKIEIRGRKTLPDGTDASVLWQVQGNADLGLPTEQDLDIFVALGVLTYRNNFAKTVTFTGRELARILNISRVHGKFYQRLKLAMDRFIPLRFRALTAADRQEEVKWLNVFQEFSCFVDHSTGRFTGSVTWTDKVIQAMDSGFFRVLDSSTYMELDGITAKHLYRFLVVAFERTDMVVIDARRLASEHLGILNVPKYFSRLMQTLEPAFEQLVKSRVLGAWHIVSTPNWRIALHRHVAYTPESKKLLDHSTAMDEEALRSYCQKQLGSVGFTSTQVDTWCEPLRGWREFNLAQRAAKLVENLKELGVMPHVALSLVKRAFESGVASPSGRQFLEDATIAVELCQYKQSTGQSLRNAAGLVVKLIKDPQARERLVPKEFAESVRAQFRGQELSMERQHAEAEERQLIVEYEAYCRTVAQRALDNMPEATSETLRKEKVDFIQRSGSFEHAPASVIATEATELVLADLARREAPPFENWKLRRKAQQVVLPFDLTDTGD
;
A
#
# COMPACT_ATOMS: atom_id res chain seq x y z
N MET A 1 9.03 -4.31 30.68
CA MET A 1 8.14 -3.27 30.15
C MET A 1 8.27 -3.26 28.63
N GLU A 2 7.33 -3.87 27.92
CA GLU A 2 7.28 -3.76 26.47
C GLU A 2 6.94 -2.32 26.08
N LYS A 3 7.77 -1.70 25.23
CA LYS A 3 7.44 -0.41 24.63
C LYS A 3 6.15 -0.58 23.79
N PRO A 4 5.18 0.35 23.90
CA PRO A 4 3.97 0.28 23.09
C PRO A 4 4.35 0.29 21.60
N ILE A 5 3.65 -0.53 20.81
CA ILE A 5 3.75 -0.55 19.35
C ILE A 5 3.43 0.87 18.86
N ARG A 6 4.43 1.59 18.35
CA ARG A 6 4.21 2.90 17.74
C ARG A 6 3.32 2.70 16.54
N LYS A 7 2.16 3.37 16.52
CA LYS A 7 1.36 3.49 15.30
C LYS A 7 2.23 4.21 14.27
N THR A 8 2.63 3.52 13.20
CA THR A 8 3.28 4.14 12.05
C THR A 8 2.31 5.19 11.50
N SER A 9 2.68 6.46 11.54
CA SER A 9 1.90 7.51 10.90
C SER A 9 2.14 7.41 9.39
N LEU A 10 1.07 7.33 8.59
CA LEU A 10 1.17 7.34 7.12
C LEU A 10 1.86 8.62 6.59
N ILE A 11 1.98 9.65 7.43
CA ILE A 11 2.73 10.89 7.20
C ILE A 11 4.24 10.66 7.04
N ASN A 12 4.77 9.54 7.56
CA ASN A 12 6.22 9.25 7.55
C ASN A 12 6.60 8.20 6.51
N LEU A 13 5.73 7.90 5.55
CA LEU A 13 6.07 7.01 4.44
C LEU A 13 7.04 7.72 3.49
N SER A 14 8.11 7.03 3.12
CA SER A 14 9.03 7.46 2.07
C SER A 14 8.77 6.65 0.80
N VAL A 15 8.75 7.33 -0.35
CA VAL A 15 8.69 6.67 -1.66
C VAL A 15 10.04 6.73 -2.36
N GLU A 16 10.36 5.66 -3.07
CA GLU A 16 11.55 5.55 -3.90
C GLU A 16 11.19 4.86 -5.21
N GLU A 17 11.77 5.28 -6.33
CA GLU A 17 11.62 4.56 -7.60
C GLU A 17 12.10 3.10 -7.45
N GLU A 18 11.37 2.18 -8.07
CA GLU A 18 11.51 0.75 -7.83
C GLU A 18 12.93 0.21 -8.00
N ASN A 19 13.67 0.65 -9.02
CA ASN A 19 15.04 0.22 -9.24
C ASN A 19 16.00 0.89 -8.25
N LEU A 20 15.83 2.18 -7.98
CA LEU A 20 16.63 2.91 -7.01
C LEU A 20 16.53 2.31 -5.60
N ALA A 21 15.35 1.80 -5.23
CA ALA A 21 15.11 1.13 -3.95
C ALA A 21 15.93 -0.16 -3.77
N VAL A 22 16.18 -0.89 -4.86
CA VAL A 22 16.87 -2.19 -4.84
C VAL A 22 18.38 -2.05 -5.02
N ILE A 23 18.83 -1.06 -5.78
CA ILE A 23 20.24 -0.90 -6.14
C ILE A 23 20.97 -0.11 -5.04
N PRO A 24 21.96 -0.71 -4.35
CA PRO A 24 22.77 0.05 -3.39
C PRO A 24 23.67 1.05 -4.14
N PHE A 25 23.34 2.34 -4.05
CA PHE A 25 24.13 3.43 -4.67
C PHE A 25 24.97 4.23 -3.66
N ALA A 26 24.65 4.12 -2.38
CA ALA A 26 25.44 4.72 -1.31
C ALA A 26 26.47 3.72 -0.79
N VAL A 27 27.68 4.18 -0.49
CA VAL A 27 28.81 3.37 -0.04
C VAL A 27 29.36 3.84 1.30
N LEU A 28 29.94 2.92 2.07
CA LEU A 28 30.69 3.28 3.26
C LEU A 28 31.98 4.00 2.84
N GLU A 29 32.13 5.26 3.27
CA GLU A 29 33.36 6.01 3.06
C GLU A 29 34.51 5.30 3.81
N ARG A 30 35.44 4.67 3.10
CA ARG A 30 36.64 4.07 3.73
C ARG A 30 37.52 5.20 4.26
N ARG A 31 38.23 4.92 5.37
CA ARG A 31 39.25 5.83 5.95
C ARG A 31 40.14 6.43 4.84
N VAL A 32 40.23 7.76 4.88
CA VAL A 32 41.13 8.70 4.18
C VAL A 32 41.82 8.17 2.91
N GLY A 33 41.37 8.66 1.74
CA GLY A 33 42.22 8.73 0.52
C GLY A 33 41.76 7.97 -0.72
N LYS A 34 40.76 7.07 -0.63
CA LYS A 34 40.20 6.38 -1.81
C LYS A 34 38.69 6.58 -1.92
N ARG A 35 38.27 7.48 -2.81
CA ARG A 35 36.86 7.69 -3.17
C ARG A 35 36.45 6.66 -4.21
N ILE A 36 35.26 6.09 -4.05
CA ILE A 36 34.69 5.15 -5.02
C ILE A 36 33.79 5.98 -5.95
N GLY A 37 34.23 6.16 -7.20
CA GLY A 37 33.47 6.94 -8.20
C GLY A 37 32.47 6.11 -9.00
N LYS A 38 32.62 4.78 -9.03
CA LYS A 38 31.76 3.87 -9.79
C LYS A 38 31.62 2.52 -9.08
N ILE A 39 30.43 1.93 -9.15
CA ILE A 39 30.15 0.56 -8.73
C ILE A 39 29.40 -0.19 -9.84
N GLU A 40 29.60 -1.50 -9.88
CA GLU A 40 28.92 -2.39 -10.79
C GLU A 40 28.28 -3.53 -10.00
N ILE A 41 26.98 -3.71 -10.18
CA ILE A 41 26.18 -4.66 -9.41
C ILE A 41 25.48 -5.58 -10.39
N ARG A 42 25.70 -6.88 -10.25
CA ARG A 42 25.00 -7.90 -11.04
C ARG A 42 23.72 -8.27 -10.32
N GLY A 43 22.63 -8.34 -11.07
CA GLY A 43 21.33 -8.74 -10.54
C GLY A 43 20.49 -9.46 -11.60
N ARG A 44 19.24 -9.71 -11.23
CA ARG A 44 18.22 -10.24 -12.14
C ARG A 44 17.06 -9.24 -12.21
N LYS A 45 16.52 -9.05 -13.40
CA LYS A 45 15.31 -8.26 -13.65
C LYS A 45 14.30 -9.16 -14.31
N THR A 46 13.08 -9.18 -13.78
CA THR A 46 11.96 -9.83 -14.45
C THR A 46 11.48 -8.94 -15.59
N LEU A 47 11.46 -9.48 -16.81
CA LEU A 47 11.00 -8.82 -18.02
C LEU A 47 9.46 -8.79 -18.08
N PRO A 48 8.85 -7.94 -18.92
CA PRO A 48 7.39 -7.88 -19.07
C PRO A 48 6.73 -9.20 -19.49
N ASP A 49 7.48 -10.12 -20.10
CA ASP A 49 7.04 -11.47 -20.47
C ASP A 49 7.12 -12.48 -19.30
N GLY A 50 7.54 -12.04 -18.11
CA GLY A 50 7.69 -12.87 -16.92
C GLY A 50 9.02 -13.64 -16.84
N THR A 51 9.92 -13.50 -17.82
CA THR A 51 11.22 -14.17 -17.80
C THR A 51 12.25 -13.37 -16.99
N ASP A 52 13.19 -14.05 -16.33
CA ASP A 52 14.28 -13.39 -15.61
C ASP A 52 15.48 -13.16 -16.54
N ALA A 53 15.86 -11.90 -16.73
CA ALA A 53 17.07 -11.51 -17.43
C ALA A 53 18.20 -11.12 -16.46
N SER A 54 19.42 -11.52 -16.77
CA SER A 54 20.61 -11.02 -16.07
C SER A 54 20.85 -9.57 -16.46
N VAL A 55 20.97 -8.70 -15.45
CA VAL A 55 21.23 -7.27 -15.62
C VAL A 55 22.48 -6.87 -14.86
N LEU A 56 23.34 -6.08 -15.51
CA LEU A 56 24.45 -5.38 -14.87
C LEU A 56 24.07 -3.92 -14.66
N TRP A 57 23.95 -3.52 -13.41
CA TRP A 57 23.71 -2.13 -13.02
C TRP A 57 25.05 -1.43 -12.83
N GLN A 58 25.24 -0.30 -13.51
CA GLN A 58 26.38 0.59 -13.30
C GLN A 58 25.87 1.85 -12.63
N VAL A 59 26.50 2.22 -11.51
CA VAL A 59 26.21 3.46 -10.79
C VAL A 59 27.48 4.30 -10.79
N GLN A 60 27.37 5.54 -11.24
CA GLN A 60 28.49 6.48 -11.31
C GLN A 60 28.16 7.73 -10.50
N GLY A 61 29.05 8.08 -9.58
CA GLY A 61 28.94 9.27 -8.74
C GLY A 61 29.68 10.47 -9.32
N ASN A 62 29.83 11.49 -8.49
CA ASN A 62 30.60 12.69 -8.82
C ASN A 62 32.10 12.32 -8.99
N ALA A 63 32.76 12.90 -10.00
CA ALA A 63 34.18 12.64 -10.27
C ALA A 63 35.09 13.04 -9.10
N ASP A 64 34.78 14.16 -8.46
CA ASP A 64 35.52 14.68 -7.32
C ASP A 64 35.02 14.05 -6.02
N LEU A 65 33.70 14.08 -5.77
CA LEU A 65 33.14 13.71 -4.47
C LEU A 65 32.87 12.21 -4.30
N GLY A 66 32.90 11.42 -5.38
CA GLY A 66 32.58 10.00 -5.38
C GLY A 66 31.08 9.72 -5.30
N LEU A 67 30.75 8.49 -4.92
CA LEU A 67 29.38 8.04 -4.66
C LEU A 67 28.82 8.60 -3.34
N PRO A 68 27.48 8.66 -3.21
CA PRO A 68 26.81 9.02 -1.96
C PRO A 68 27.27 8.18 -0.76
N THR A 69 27.25 8.80 0.41
CA THR A 69 27.54 8.20 1.71
C THR A 69 26.26 7.78 2.42
N GLU A 70 26.38 7.11 3.57
CA GLU A 70 25.23 6.80 4.44
C GLU A 70 24.40 8.04 4.77
N GLN A 71 25.09 9.13 5.07
CA GLN A 71 24.46 10.39 5.46
C GLN A 71 23.68 11.04 4.33
N ASP A 72 24.12 10.82 3.09
CA ASP A 72 23.43 11.30 1.89
C ASP A 72 22.20 10.42 1.63
N LEU A 73 22.30 9.11 1.86
CA LEU A 73 21.17 8.18 1.73
C LEU A 73 20.02 8.55 2.67
N ASP A 74 20.30 9.01 3.90
CA ASP A 74 19.26 9.53 4.79
C ASP A 74 18.53 10.73 4.18
N ILE A 75 19.27 11.64 3.54
CA ILE A 75 18.67 12.79 2.84
C ILE A 75 17.82 12.31 1.67
N PHE A 76 18.27 11.31 0.91
CA PHE A 76 17.49 10.72 -0.18
C PHE A 76 16.14 10.16 0.31
N VAL A 77 16.14 9.38 1.39
CA VAL A 77 14.89 8.88 1.99
C VAL A 77 14.01 10.02 2.49
N ALA A 78 14.59 11.06 3.09
CA ALA A 78 13.82 12.21 3.53
C ALA A 78 13.16 12.98 2.36
N LEU A 79 13.83 13.09 1.21
CA LEU A 79 13.25 13.62 -0.02
C LEU A 79 12.12 12.72 -0.55
N GLY A 80 12.23 11.41 -0.39
CA GLY A 80 11.15 10.46 -0.67
C GLY A 80 9.90 10.72 0.16
N VAL A 81 10.04 11.02 1.46
CA VAL A 81 8.91 11.44 2.32
C VAL A 81 8.25 12.70 1.80
N LEU A 82 9.04 13.71 1.46
CA LEU A 82 8.50 14.98 0.94
C LEU A 82 7.82 14.78 -0.41
N THR A 83 8.36 13.90 -1.27
CA THR A 83 7.75 13.56 -2.56
C THR A 83 6.39 12.88 -2.37
N TYR A 84 6.27 11.96 -1.41
CA TYR A 84 4.99 11.34 -1.05
C TYR A 84 3.98 12.38 -0.58
N ARG A 85 4.39 13.26 0.34
CA ARG A 85 3.53 14.32 0.90
C ARG A 85 3.07 15.34 -0.13
N ASN A 86 3.91 15.64 -1.13
CA ASN A 86 3.58 16.56 -2.22
C ASN A 86 2.97 15.81 -3.43
N ASN A 87 2.31 14.67 -3.18
CA ASN A 87 1.60 13.89 -4.19
C ASN A 87 2.41 13.62 -5.47
N PHE A 88 3.68 13.24 -5.31
CA PHE A 88 4.60 12.94 -6.42
C PHE A 88 4.85 14.13 -7.36
N ALA A 89 4.84 15.35 -6.84
CA ALA A 89 5.27 16.54 -7.57
C ALA A 89 6.72 16.41 -8.05
N LYS A 90 6.98 16.84 -9.30
CA LYS A 90 8.33 16.86 -9.89
C LYS A 90 9.31 17.70 -9.08
N THR A 91 8.87 18.88 -8.62
CA THR A 91 9.66 19.76 -7.77
C THR A 91 9.05 19.78 -6.38
N VAL A 92 9.87 19.45 -5.40
CA VAL A 92 9.51 19.40 -4.00
C VAL A 92 10.20 20.53 -3.28
N THR A 93 9.43 21.40 -2.64
CA THR A 93 9.93 22.47 -1.79
C THR A 93 9.89 22.04 -0.32
N PHE A 94 10.82 22.54 0.49
CA PHE A 94 10.88 22.21 1.90
C PHE A 94 11.59 23.28 2.72
N THR A 95 11.28 23.30 4.01
CA THR A 95 12.03 24.11 4.98
C THR A 95 13.14 23.30 5.66
N GLY A 96 14.19 23.96 6.12
CA GLY A 96 15.27 23.29 6.87
C GLY A 96 14.76 22.56 8.13
N ARG A 97 13.74 23.10 8.79
CA ARG A 97 13.11 22.49 9.98
C ARG A 97 12.27 21.26 9.64
N GLU A 98 11.60 21.27 8.51
CA GLU A 98 10.84 20.12 8.04
C GLU A 98 11.75 18.95 7.70
N LEU A 99 12.78 19.19 6.88
CA LEU A 99 13.74 18.15 6.50
C LEU A 99 14.47 17.60 7.75
N ALA A 100 14.84 18.47 8.70
CA ALA A 100 15.47 18.04 9.95
C ALA A 100 14.55 17.19 10.84
N ARG A 101 13.24 17.49 10.87
CA ARG A 101 12.25 16.65 11.58
C ARG A 101 12.19 15.25 10.99
N ILE A 102 12.17 15.13 9.66
CA ILE A 102 12.14 13.82 8.97
C ILE A 102 13.43 13.03 9.25
N LEU A 103 14.59 13.72 9.22
CA LEU A 103 15.90 13.12 9.53
C LEU A 103 16.14 12.85 11.03
N ASN A 104 15.16 13.13 11.89
CA ASN A 104 15.28 13.03 13.36
C ASN A 104 16.44 13.86 13.95
N ILE A 105 16.72 15.03 13.36
CA ILE A 105 17.78 15.96 13.79
C ILE A 105 17.14 17.12 14.58
N SER A 106 17.44 17.19 15.88
CA SER A 106 16.83 18.20 16.76
C SER A 106 17.43 19.61 16.62
N ARG A 107 18.62 19.76 16.03
CA ARG A 107 19.34 21.04 15.94
C ARG A 107 19.68 21.39 14.49
N VAL A 108 18.96 22.35 13.93
CA VAL A 108 19.24 22.92 12.60
C VAL A 108 20.23 24.08 12.73
N HIS A 109 21.41 23.95 12.11
CA HIS A 109 22.49 24.95 12.17
C HIS A 109 23.33 24.90 10.89
N GLY A 110 24.27 25.84 10.69
CA GLY A 110 25.02 25.98 9.43
C GLY A 110 25.66 24.69 8.88
N LYS A 111 26.15 23.81 9.75
CA LYS A 111 26.71 22.49 9.37
C LYS A 111 25.69 21.57 8.72
N PHE A 112 24.43 21.61 9.17
CA PHE A 112 23.34 20.84 8.56
C PHE A 112 23.12 21.26 7.10
N TYR A 113 23.08 22.57 6.83
CA TYR A 113 22.92 23.09 5.47
C TYR A 113 24.12 22.80 4.58
N GLN A 114 25.35 22.87 5.12
CA GLN A 114 26.55 22.46 4.40
C GLN A 114 26.51 20.97 4.02
N ARG A 115 26.06 20.09 4.92
CA ARG A 115 25.87 18.68 4.64
C ARG A 115 24.83 18.44 3.56
N LEU A 116 23.70 19.17 3.59
CA LEU A 116 22.68 19.08 2.55
C LEU A 116 23.23 19.50 1.17
N LYS A 117 23.96 20.62 1.10
CA LYS A 117 24.62 21.06 -0.14
C LYS A 117 25.58 20.00 -0.66
N LEU A 118 26.44 19.45 0.20
CA LEU A 118 27.40 18.41 -0.17
C LEU A 118 26.71 17.13 -0.67
N ALA A 119 25.58 16.74 -0.06
CA ALA A 119 24.77 15.61 -0.52
C ALA A 119 24.22 15.88 -1.93
N MET A 120 23.70 17.08 -2.19
CA MET A 120 23.18 17.47 -3.50
C MET A 120 24.30 17.52 -4.56
N ASP A 121 25.50 18.00 -4.22
CA ASP A 121 26.66 17.98 -5.11
C ASP A 121 27.08 16.54 -5.51
N ARG A 122 26.77 15.54 -4.68
CA ARG A 122 26.95 14.11 -5.00
C ARG A 122 25.77 13.55 -5.80
N PHE A 123 24.55 13.99 -5.51
CA PHE A 123 23.31 13.44 -6.10
C PHE A 123 23.01 13.96 -7.51
N ILE A 124 23.21 15.25 -7.79
CA ILE A 124 22.95 15.83 -9.12
C ILE A 124 23.72 15.10 -10.24
N PRO A 125 25.03 14.80 -10.09
CA PRO A 125 25.77 14.05 -11.10
C PRO A 125 25.62 12.52 -10.97
N LEU A 126 24.86 12.00 -10.00
CA LEU A 126 24.67 10.56 -9.81
C LEU A 126 23.89 9.98 -10.99
N ARG A 127 24.49 9.00 -11.66
CA ARG A 127 23.91 8.36 -12.85
C ARG A 127 23.80 6.85 -12.70
N PHE A 128 22.72 6.31 -13.23
CA PHE A 128 22.44 4.88 -13.30
C PHE A 128 22.42 4.42 -14.75
N ARG A 129 22.88 3.20 -14.98
CA ARG A 129 22.76 2.49 -16.25
C ARG A 129 22.44 1.03 -15.99
N ALA A 130 21.50 0.50 -16.76
CA ALA A 130 21.19 -0.92 -16.80
C ALA A 130 21.78 -1.51 -18.09
N LEU A 131 22.39 -2.68 -18.01
CA LEU A 131 22.86 -3.45 -19.17
C LEU A 131 22.23 -4.84 -19.12
N THR A 132 21.36 -5.14 -20.07
CA THR A 132 20.68 -6.44 -20.14
C THR A 132 21.48 -7.37 -21.05
N ALA A 133 21.67 -8.63 -20.65
CA ALA A 133 22.44 -9.60 -21.45
C ALA A 133 21.80 -9.94 -22.82
N ALA A 134 20.52 -9.59 -23.02
CA ALA A 134 19.75 -9.89 -24.23
C ALA A 134 19.78 -8.77 -25.29
N ASP A 135 20.37 -7.60 -24.99
CA ASP A 135 20.38 -6.47 -25.90
C ASP A 135 21.34 -6.74 -27.08
N ARG A 136 20.78 -7.02 -28.27
CA ARG A 136 21.54 -7.18 -29.53
C ARG A 136 22.15 -5.87 -30.05
N GLN A 137 21.70 -4.73 -29.53
CA GLN A 137 22.22 -3.39 -29.80
C GLN A 137 22.55 -2.70 -28.47
N GLU A 138 23.78 -2.18 -28.33
CA GLU A 138 24.17 -1.40 -27.15
C GLU A 138 23.58 0.02 -27.21
N GLU A 139 22.36 0.20 -26.72
CA GLU A 139 21.85 1.55 -26.47
C GLU A 139 22.31 2.05 -25.10
N VAL A 140 23.28 2.97 -25.08
CA VAL A 140 23.88 3.49 -23.83
C VAL A 140 23.04 4.65 -23.28
N LYS A 141 22.03 4.33 -22.44
CA LYS A 141 21.23 5.34 -21.73
C LYS A 141 21.63 5.45 -20.26
N TRP A 142 22.28 6.56 -19.91
CA TRP A 142 22.50 6.98 -18.53
C TRP A 142 21.32 7.79 -18.02
N LEU A 143 20.92 7.56 -16.78
CA LEU A 143 19.81 8.25 -16.13
C LEU A 143 20.29 8.97 -14.88
N ASN A 144 20.07 10.28 -14.83
CA ASN A 144 20.29 11.07 -13.62
C ASN A 144 19.06 10.97 -12.70
N VAL A 145 19.29 11.06 -11.40
CA VAL A 145 18.20 11.01 -10.40
C VAL A 145 17.52 12.37 -10.25
N PHE A 146 18.31 13.44 -10.09
CA PHE A 146 17.81 14.80 -9.90
C PHE A 146 18.23 15.70 -11.06
N GLN A 147 17.35 16.63 -11.41
CA GLN A 147 17.58 17.64 -12.43
C GLN A 147 18.23 18.89 -11.83
N GLU A 148 17.73 19.34 -10.68
CA GLU A 148 18.13 20.61 -10.07
C GLU A 148 17.96 20.58 -8.55
N PHE A 149 18.83 21.33 -7.87
CA PHE A 149 18.67 21.69 -6.47
C PHE A 149 18.86 23.19 -6.33
N SER A 150 17.92 23.86 -5.65
CA SER A 150 18.03 25.26 -5.29
C SER A 150 17.87 25.42 -3.78
N CYS A 151 18.59 26.37 -3.18
CA CYS A 151 18.38 26.72 -1.79
C CYS A 151 18.60 28.19 -1.52
N PHE A 152 17.80 28.72 -0.61
CA PHE A 152 17.84 30.08 -0.14
C PHE A 152 17.97 30.10 1.39
N VAL A 153 18.90 30.92 1.88
CA VAL A 153 19.07 31.19 3.31
C VAL A 153 18.77 32.66 3.51
N ASP A 154 17.70 32.94 4.26
CA ASP A 154 17.44 34.27 4.75
C ASP A 154 18.37 34.55 5.93
N HIS A 155 19.37 35.40 5.73
CA HIS A 155 20.33 35.78 6.76
C HIS A 155 19.73 36.64 7.87
N SER A 156 18.57 37.27 7.65
CA SER A 156 17.88 38.09 8.65
C SER A 156 17.04 37.25 9.61
N THR A 157 16.34 36.24 9.10
CA THR A 157 15.48 35.35 9.90
C THR A 157 16.13 34.01 10.24
N GLY A 158 17.27 33.69 9.62
CA GLY A 158 17.93 32.39 9.71
C GLY A 158 17.15 31.24 9.06
N ARG A 159 16.10 31.55 8.28
CA ARG A 159 15.25 30.55 7.62
C ARG A 159 15.94 30.00 6.38
N PHE A 160 15.88 28.68 6.24
CA PHE A 160 16.34 27.97 5.05
C PHE A 160 15.15 27.39 4.32
N THR A 161 15.08 27.65 3.02
CA THR A 161 14.14 27.04 2.09
C THR A 161 14.92 26.37 0.97
N GLY A 162 14.59 25.12 0.67
CA GLY A 162 15.19 24.36 -0.42
C GLY A 162 14.13 23.88 -1.40
N SER A 163 14.53 23.64 -2.64
CA SER A 163 13.76 22.88 -3.61
C SER A 163 14.65 21.86 -4.31
N VAL A 164 14.09 20.69 -4.58
CA VAL A 164 14.72 19.63 -5.37
C VAL A 164 13.78 19.24 -6.49
N THR A 165 14.32 19.15 -7.70
CA THR A 165 13.58 18.74 -8.91
C THR A 165 14.06 17.36 -9.34
N TRP A 166 13.16 16.38 -9.36
CA TRP A 166 13.41 15.05 -9.93
C TRP A 166 13.54 15.12 -11.45
N THR A 167 14.28 14.18 -12.06
CA THR A 167 14.24 14.04 -13.51
C THR A 167 12.89 13.49 -13.97
N ASP A 168 12.48 13.86 -15.20
CA ASP A 168 11.16 13.47 -15.74
C ASP A 168 10.95 11.96 -15.70
N LYS A 169 11.96 11.18 -16.08
CA LYS A 169 11.87 9.72 -16.10
C LYS A 169 11.64 9.12 -14.71
N VAL A 170 12.31 9.63 -13.69
CA VAL A 170 12.20 9.09 -12.31
C VAL A 170 10.84 9.47 -11.72
N ILE A 171 10.41 10.73 -11.85
CA ILE A 171 9.13 11.14 -11.29
C ILE A 171 7.95 10.54 -12.04
N GLN A 172 8.01 10.43 -13.37
CA GLN A 172 6.97 9.75 -14.14
C GLN A 172 6.85 8.29 -13.73
N ALA A 173 7.96 7.57 -13.56
CA ALA A 173 7.93 6.19 -13.07
C ALA A 173 7.23 6.09 -11.71
N MET A 174 7.59 6.95 -10.75
CA MET A 174 6.95 6.94 -9.43
C MET A 174 5.47 7.36 -9.49
N ASP A 175 5.12 8.40 -10.26
CA ASP A 175 3.73 8.86 -10.39
C ASP A 175 2.85 7.83 -11.13
N SER A 176 3.44 7.04 -12.02
CA SER A 176 2.79 5.88 -12.64
C SER A 176 2.69 4.67 -11.72
N GLY A 177 3.22 4.69 -10.49
CA GLY A 177 3.10 3.57 -9.56
C GLY A 177 4.32 2.63 -9.48
N PHE A 178 5.40 2.90 -10.21
CA PHE A 178 6.66 2.16 -10.09
C PHE A 178 7.52 2.69 -8.94
N PHE A 179 6.97 2.63 -7.73
CA PHE A 179 7.66 3.04 -6.51
C PHE A 179 7.54 1.98 -5.42
N ARG A 180 8.48 2.01 -4.49
CA ARG A 180 8.45 1.26 -3.24
C ARG A 180 8.21 2.21 -2.09
N VAL A 181 7.57 1.70 -1.05
CA VAL A 181 7.24 2.46 0.15
C VAL A 181 8.00 1.87 1.33
N LEU A 182 8.61 2.71 2.16
CA LEU A 182 9.21 2.29 3.44
C LEU A 182 8.83 3.24 4.56
N ASP A 183 8.95 2.77 5.80
CA ASP A 183 8.74 3.61 6.98
C ASP A 183 10.03 4.38 7.29
N SER A 184 10.01 5.68 7.01
CA SER A 184 11.17 6.54 7.25
C SER A 184 11.53 6.61 8.74
N SER A 185 10.56 6.49 9.65
CA SER A 185 10.84 6.56 11.10
C SER A 185 11.65 5.35 11.54
N THR A 186 11.25 4.15 11.10
CA THR A 186 12.01 2.92 11.34
C THR A 186 13.37 2.97 10.66
N TYR A 187 13.45 3.48 9.42
CA TYR A 187 14.71 3.64 8.68
C TYR A 187 15.72 4.55 9.41
N MET A 188 15.28 5.71 9.91
CA MET A 188 16.15 6.70 10.54
C MET A 188 16.65 6.27 11.93
N GLU A 189 16.06 5.24 12.53
CA GLU A 189 16.53 4.64 13.79
C GLU A 189 17.67 3.63 13.56
N LEU A 190 17.94 3.22 12.31
CA LEU A 190 19.00 2.28 11.98
C LEU A 190 20.36 2.99 11.91
N ASP A 191 21.36 2.35 12.49
CA ASP A 191 22.75 2.80 12.49
C ASP A 191 23.56 1.99 11.47
N GLY A 192 24.20 2.69 10.54
CA GLY A 192 25.10 2.09 9.57
C GLY A 192 24.42 1.75 8.25
N ILE A 193 25.16 2.00 7.16
CA ILE A 193 24.69 1.80 5.79
C ILE A 193 24.23 0.36 5.48
N THR A 194 24.85 -0.64 6.11
CA THR A 194 24.49 -2.04 5.91
C THR A 194 23.10 -2.36 6.45
N ALA A 195 22.73 -1.83 7.63
CA ALA A 195 21.39 -2.01 8.20
C ALA A 195 20.33 -1.29 7.36
N LYS A 196 20.64 -0.09 6.88
CA LYS A 196 19.76 0.72 6.01
C LYS A 196 19.47 0.05 4.68
N HIS A 197 20.50 -0.44 3.97
CA HIS A 197 20.30 -1.20 2.72
C HIS A 197 19.57 -2.53 2.98
N LEU A 198 19.86 -3.20 4.10
CA LEU A 198 19.16 -4.43 4.46
C LEU A 198 17.66 -4.17 4.71
N TYR A 199 17.33 -3.08 5.38
CA TYR A 199 15.93 -2.70 5.58
C TYR A 199 15.23 -2.44 4.23
N ARG A 200 15.84 -1.64 3.34
CA ARG A 200 15.31 -1.38 1.99
C ARG A 200 15.06 -2.67 1.20
N PHE A 201 16.01 -3.62 1.25
CA PHE A 201 15.85 -4.93 0.64
C PHE A 201 14.70 -5.74 1.25
N LEU A 202 14.64 -5.83 2.59
CA LEU A 202 13.66 -6.66 3.28
C LEU A 202 12.23 -6.13 3.17
N VAL A 203 12.04 -4.81 3.12
CA VAL A 203 10.72 -4.20 2.88
C VAL A 203 10.10 -4.79 1.61
N VAL A 204 10.88 -4.88 0.53
CA VAL A 204 10.43 -5.45 -0.75
C VAL A 204 10.28 -6.97 -0.67
N ALA A 205 11.25 -7.67 -0.07
CA ALA A 205 11.20 -9.12 0.01
C ALA A 205 9.99 -9.62 0.82
N PHE A 206 9.65 -8.91 1.90
CA PHE A 206 8.55 -9.22 2.82
C PHE A 206 7.16 -8.87 2.29
N GLU A 207 7.06 -8.17 1.15
CA GLU A 207 5.80 -8.10 0.42
C GLU A 207 5.39 -9.46 -0.13
N ARG A 208 6.36 -10.27 -0.57
CA ARG A 208 6.15 -11.53 -1.30
C ARG A 208 6.27 -12.78 -0.44
N THR A 209 7.10 -12.76 0.60
CA THR A 209 7.37 -13.93 1.44
C THR A 209 7.60 -13.55 2.89
N ASP A 210 7.25 -14.41 3.83
CA ASP A 210 7.53 -14.21 5.26
C ASP A 210 8.93 -14.70 5.65
N MET A 211 9.62 -15.40 4.74
CA MET A 211 10.96 -15.93 4.95
C MET A 211 11.81 -15.74 3.70
N VAL A 212 13.01 -15.19 3.87
CA VAL A 212 14.00 -15.03 2.81
C VAL A 212 15.16 -15.99 3.06
N VAL A 213 15.38 -16.93 2.15
CA VAL A 213 16.54 -17.83 2.17
C VAL A 213 17.50 -17.42 1.06
N ILE A 214 18.71 -17.01 1.42
CA ILE A 214 19.68 -16.43 0.47
C ILE A 214 21.13 -16.83 0.80
N ASP A 215 21.99 -16.86 -0.21
CA ASP A 215 23.45 -16.95 0.00
C ASP A 215 23.94 -15.60 0.54
N ALA A 216 24.63 -15.62 1.69
CA ALA A 216 25.09 -14.42 2.39
C ALA A 216 26.01 -13.55 1.51
N ARG A 217 26.79 -14.15 0.59
CA ARG A 217 27.64 -13.39 -0.35
C ARG A 217 26.79 -12.61 -1.34
N ARG A 218 25.74 -13.25 -1.86
CA ARG A 218 24.79 -12.60 -2.77
C ARG A 218 24.06 -11.48 -2.08
N LEU A 219 23.58 -11.69 -0.85
CA LEU A 219 22.99 -10.62 -0.05
C LEU A 219 23.96 -9.43 0.09
N ALA A 220 25.21 -9.71 0.49
CA ALA A 220 26.23 -8.69 0.68
C ALA A 220 26.55 -7.89 -0.59
N SER A 221 26.77 -8.56 -1.72
CA SER A 221 27.19 -7.91 -2.96
C SER A 221 26.04 -7.32 -3.78
N GLU A 222 24.89 -7.99 -3.83
CA GLU A 222 23.76 -7.60 -4.71
C GLU A 222 22.85 -6.56 -4.03
N HIS A 223 22.72 -6.59 -2.70
CA HIS A 223 21.71 -5.78 -1.98
C HIS A 223 22.29 -4.83 -0.93
N LEU A 224 23.40 -5.19 -0.27
CA LEU A 224 23.93 -4.40 0.86
C LEU A 224 25.06 -3.43 0.48
N GLY A 225 25.47 -3.41 -0.78
CA GLY A 225 26.55 -2.54 -1.26
C GLY A 225 27.93 -2.90 -0.69
N ILE A 226 28.13 -4.14 -0.22
CA ILE A 226 29.43 -4.61 0.29
C ILE A 226 30.30 -5.02 -0.90
N LEU A 227 31.05 -4.06 -1.44
CA LEU A 227 31.86 -4.25 -2.65
C LEU A 227 32.94 -5.31 -2.52
N ASN A 228 33.54 -5.41 -1.33
CA ASN A 228 34.60 -6.38 -1.04
C ASN A 228 34.07 -7.39 -0.03
N VAL A 229 33.34 -8.39 -0.53
CA VAL A 229 32.78 -9.45 0.30
C VAL A 229 33.92 -10.23 1.00
N PRO A 230 33.88 -10.39 2.33
CA PRO A 230 34.90 -11.15 3.06
C PRO A 230 35.06 -12.58 2.54
N LYS A 231 36.31 -13.06 2.49
CA LYS A 231 36.65 -14.40 1.99
C LYS A 231 36.14 -15.55 2.85
N TYR A 232 35.83 -15.29 4.12
CA TYR A 232 35.40 -16.30 5.08
C TYR A 232 34.01 -15.96 5.61
N PHE A 233 33.16 -16.99 5.72
CA PHE A 233 31.78 -16.86 6.17
C PHE A 233 31.69 -16.16 7.52
N SER A 234 32.50 -16.56 8.50
CA SER A 234 32.53 -15.95 9.84
C SER A 234 32.82 -14.46 9.82
N ARG A 235 33.74 -13.99 8.96
CA ARG A 235 34.05 -12.56 8.82
C ARG A 235 32.92 -11.79 8.14
N LEU A 236 32.23 -12.41 7.19
CA LEU A 236 31.04 -11.82 6.59
C LEU A 236 29.92 -11.71 7.62
N MET A 237 29.69 -12.76 8.41
CA MET A 237 28.69 -12.75 9.47
C MET A 237 28.96 -11.69 10.54
N GLN A 238 30.23 -11.46 10.93
CA GLN A 238 30.59 -10.34 11.82
C GLN A 238 30.17 -8.95 11.28
N THR A 239 30.01 -8.81 9.96
CA THR A 239 29.50 -7.58 9.33
C THR A 239 27.97 -7.57 9.23
N LEU A 240 27.34 -8.72 8.99
CA LEU A 240 25.90 -8.83 8.78
C LEU A 240 25.10 -8.90 10.09
N GLU A 241 25.58 -9.65 11.09
CA GLU A 241 24.90 -9.87 12.37
C GLU A 241 24.51 -8.58 13.07
N PRO A 242 25.37 -7.53 13.17
CA PRO A 242 24.95 -6.27 13.77
C PRO A 242 23.75 -5.62 13.07
N ALA A 243 23.63 -5.74 11.75
CA ALA A 243 22.49 -5.25 11.00
C ALA A 243 21.23 -6.10 11.25
N PHE A 244 21.39 -7.42 11.37
CA PHE A 244 20.28 -8.33 11.71
C PHE A 244 19.71 -8.02 13.08
N GLU A 245 20.57 -7.86 14.09
CA GLU A 245 20.16 -7.56 15.47
C GLU A 245 19.43 -6.21 15.57
N GLN A 246 19.86 -5.20 14.82
CA GLN A 246 19.13 -3.92 14.75
C GLN A 246 17.70 -4.10 14.20
N LEU A 247 17.53 -4.91 13.16
CA LEU A 247 16.22 -5.16 12.56
C LEU A 247 15.33 -6.10 13.38
N VAL A 248 15.92 -6.98 14.18
CA VAL A 248 15.19 -7.74 15.20
C VAL A 248 14.67 -6.79 16.29
N LYS A 249 15.52 -5.86 16.75
CA LYS A 249 15.15 -4.85 17.75
C LYS A 249 14.05 -3.91 17.26
N SER A 250 14.07 -3.51 15.98
CA SER A 250 13.01 -2.70 15.36
C SER A 250 11.76 -3.52 15.00
N ARG A 251 11.77 -4.84 15.27
CA ARG A 251 10.69 -5.78 14.94
C ARG A 251 10.38 -5.86 13.45
N VAL A 252 11.33 -5.57 12.56
CA VAL A 252 11.19 -5.90 11.14
C VAL A 252 11.50 -7.38 10.92
N LEU A 253 12.59 -7.84 11.52
CA LEU A 253 12.95 -9.25 11.61
C LEU A 253 12.40 -9.86 12.90
N GLY A 254 11.89 -11.10 12.81
CA GLY A 254 11.55 -11.92 13.97
C GLY A 254 12.73 -12.75 14.45
N ALA A 255 13.45 -13.35 13.49
CA ALA A 255 14.62 -14.19 13.75
C ALA A 255 15.48 -14.31 12.48
N TRP A 256 16.71 -14.75 12.66
CA TRP A 256 17.60 -15.16 11.57
C TRP A 256 18.36 -16.44 11.93
N HIS A 257 18.67 -17.25 10.92
CA HIS A 257 19.34 -18.54 11.11
C HIS A 257 20.38 -18.81 10.03
N ILE A 258 21.46 -19.47 10.40
CA ILE A 258 22.41 -20.05 9.44
C ILE A 258 21.85 -21.42 9.04
N VAL A 259 21.40 -21.53 7.80
CA VAL A 259 20.82 -22.78 7.25
C VAL A 259 21.94 -23.74 6.84
N SER A 260 23.02 -23.22 6.26
CA SER A 260 24.14 -24.03 5.81
C SER A 260 25.42 -23.21 5.78
N THR A 261 26.38 -23.56 6.64
CA THR A 261 27.72 -22.95 6.64
C THR A 261 28.51 -23.27 5.36
N PRO A 262 28.53 -24.50 4.82
CA PRO A 262 29.26 -24.80 3.59
C PRO A 262 28.77 -24.00 2.38
N ASN A 263 27.45 -23.80 2.29
CA ASN A 263 26.81 -23.08 1.18
C ASN A 263 26.53 -21.61 1.51
N TRP A 264 26.97 -21.13 2.67
CA TRP A 264 26.78 -19.76 3.16
C TRP A 264 25.31 -19.32 3.11
N ARG A 265 24.38 -20.26 3.33
CA ARG A 265 22.94 -19.98 3.29
C ARG A 265 22.47 -19.49 4.65
N ILE A 266 21.73 -18.39 4.62
CA ILE A 266 21.06 -17.80 5.76
C ILE A 266 19.56 -17.67 5.49
N ALA A 267 18.76 -17.73 6.54
CA ALA A 267 17.33 -17.49 6.54
C ALA A 267 17.02 -16.26 7.39
N LEU A 268 16.18 -15.37 6.87
CA LEU A 268 15.70 -14.16 7.55
C LEU A 268 14.17 -14.24 7.63
N HIS A 269 13.62 -14.22 8.85
CA HIS A 269 12.19 -14.34 9.09
C HIS A 269 11.58 -12.98 9.39
N ARG A 270 10.45 -12.68 8.75
CA ARG A 270 9.63 -11.51 9.05
C ARG A 270 9.09 -11.62 10.48
N HIS A 271 9.10 -10.52 11.21
CA HIS A 271 8.42 -10.47 12.50
C HIS A 271 6.90 -10.57 12.30
N VAL A 272 6.20 -11.34 13.13
CA VAL A 272 4.75 -11.58 12.98
C VAL A 272 3.93 -10.28 12.99
N ALA A 273 4.35 -9.31 13.81
CA ALA A 273 3.71 -8.00 13.89
C ALA A 273 4.16 -6.97 12.81
N TYR A 274 5.14 -7.31 11.95
CA TYR A 274 5.61 -6.39 10.92
C TYR A 274 4.79 -6.53 9.64
N THR A 275 4.00 -5.52 9.32
CA THR A 275 3.32 -5.44 8.02
C THR A 275 4.07 -4.48 7.12
N PRO A 276 4.45 -4.87 5.88
CA PRO A 276 5.04 -3.96 4.90
C PRO A 276 4.16 -2.73 4.66
N GLU A 277 4.79 -1.59 4.41
CA GLU A 277 4.11 -0.30 4.30
C GLU A 277 3.15 -0.24 3.10
N SER A 278 3.46 -0.92 2.00
CA SER A 278 2.56 -1.08 0.86
C SER A 278 1.25 -1.78 1.25
N LYS A 279 1.32 -2.87 2.02
CA LYS A 279 0.14 -3.57 2.54
C LYS A 279 -0.64 -2.68 3.50
N LYS A 280 0.03 -1.99 4.43
CA LYS A 280 -0.62 -1.01 5.33
C LYS A 280 -1.37 0.08 4.56
N LEU A 281 -0.81 0.54 3.44
CA LEU A 281 -1.41 1.57 2.59
C LEU A 281 -2.63 1.04 1.83
N LEU A 282 -2.57 -0.20 1.33
CA LEU A 282 -3.69 -0.87 0.65
C LEU A 282 -4.84 -1.19 1.62
N ASP A 283 -4.51 -1.63 2.83
CA ASP A 283 -5.46 -1.93 3.91
C ASP A 283 -6.08 -0.66 4.52
N HIS A 284 -5.61 0.52 4.13
CA HIS A 284 -6.18 1.78 4.61
C HIS A 284 -7.58 1.97 4.01
N SER A 285 -8.58 1.88 4.90
CA SER A 285 -9.97 2.22 4.62
C SER A 285 -10.06 3.72 4.29
N THR A 286 -10.69 4.04 3.17
CA THR A 286 -10.90 5.43 2.75
C THR A 286 -12.09 6.02 3.48
N ALA A 287 -11.88 7.11 4.21
CA ALA A 287 -12.91 7.83 4.96
C ALA A 287 -14.15 8.19 4.11
N MET A 288 -14.00 8.40 2.80
CA MET A 288 -15.12 8.71 1.90
C MET A 288 -16.13 7.57 1.75
N ASP A 289 -15.69 6.31 1.83
CA ASP A 289 -16.57 5.14 1.76
C ASP A 289 -17.27 4.91 3.11
N GLU A 290 -16.53 5.13 4.21
CA GLU A 290 -17.09 5.08 5.57
C GLU A 290 -18.17 6.14 5.79
N GLU A 291 -18.03 7.34 5.23
CA GLU A 291 -19.02 8.40 5.37
C GLU A 291 -20.31 8.08 4.59
N ALA A 292 -20.20 7.46 3.42
CA ALA A 292 -21.36 7.00 2.65
C ALA A 292 -22.09 5.86 3.38
N LEU A 293 -21.35 4.88 3.89
CA LEU A 293 -21.89 3.79 4.71
C LEU A 293 -22.51 4.31 6.02
N ARG A 294 -21.87 5.29 6.67
CA ARG A 294 -22.37 5.97 7.86
C ARG A 294 -23.69 6.67 7.57
N SER A 295 -23.72 7.50 6.53
CA SER A 295 -24.93 8.20 6.07
C SER A 295 -26.07 7.22 5.76
N TYR A 296 -25.79 6.09 5.12
CA TYR A 296 -26.77 5.06 4.86
C TYR A 296 -27.28 4.40 6.15
N CYS A 297 -26.38 4.03 7.07
CA CYS A 297 -26.75 3.45 8.36
C CYS A 297 -27.57 4.43 9.22
N GLN A 298 -27.22 5.72 9.19
CA GLN A 298 -27.96 6.76 9.89
C GLN A 298 -29.39 6.87 9.36
N LYS A 299 -29.58 6.85 8.03
CA LYS A 299 -30.91 6.84 7.40
C LYS A 299 -31.72 5.60 7.80
N GLN A 300 -31.11 4.42 7.80
CA GLN A 300 -31.77 3.16 8.17
C GLN A 300 -32.17 3.10 9.66
N LEU A 301 -31.29 3.54 10.56
CA LEU A 301 -31.63 3.59 11.99
C LEU A 301 -32.67 4.67 12.30
N GLY A 302 -32.61 5.79 11.59
CA GLY A 302 -33.63 6.84 11.67
C GLY A 302 -35.01 6.36 11.21
N SER A 303 -35.09 5.63 10.08
CA SER A 303 -36.37 5.14 9.54
C SER A 303 -37.08 4.14 10.47
N VAL A 304 -36.32 3.36 11.25
CA VAL A 304 -36.92 2.43 12.23
C VAL A 304 -37.34 3.09 13.54
N GLY A 305 -37.00 4.37 13.74
CA GLY A 305 -37.51 5.21 14.84
C GLY A 305 -36.51 5.56 15.94
N PHE A 306 -35.20 5.38 15.72
CA PHE A 306 -34.19 5.94 16.64
C PHE A 306 -34.04 7.46 16.43
N THR A 307 -33.75 8.19 17.51
CA THR A 307 -33.54 9.65 17.43
C THR A 307 -32.21 9.96 16.75
N SER A 308 -32.11 11.09 16.03
CA SER A 308 -30.87 11.53 15.37
C SER A 308 -29.66 11.50 16.31
N THR A 309 -29.79 12.02 17.52
CA THR A 309 -28.70 12.03 18.52
C THR A 309 -28.18 10.64 18.86
N GLN A 310 -29.07 9.65 19.02
CA GLN A 310 -28.67 8.26 19.27
C GLN A 310 -27.95 7.65 18.07
N VAL A 311 -28.51 7.88 16.90
CA VAL A 311 -27.99 7.38 15.62
C VAL A 311 -26.59 7.91 15.35
N ASP A 312 -26.37 9.20 15.54
CA ASP A 312 -25.05 9.82 15.38
C ASP A 312 -24.06 9.24 16.40
N THR A 313 -24.45 9.14 17.67
CA THR A 313 -23.60 8.58 18.73
C THR A 313 -23.16 7.15 18.43
N TRP A 314 -24.01 6.33 17.81
CA TRP A 314 -23.72 4.93 17.51
C TRP A 314 -22.99 4.72 16.19
N CYS A 315 -23.25 5.56 15.18
CA CYS A 315 -22.65 5.44 13.86
C CYS A 315 -21.27 6.12 13.76
N GLU A 316 -20.99 7.13 14.59
CA GLU A 316 -19.70 7.83 14.64
C GLU A 316 -18.49 6.91 14.91
N PRO A 317 -18.53 5.96 15.87
CA PRO A 317 -17.38 5.09 16.15
C PRO A 317 -17.21 3.91 15.17
N LEU A 318 -18.20 3.62 14.30
CA LEU A 318 -18.14 2.44 13.43
C LEU A 318 -17.06 2.59 12.35
N ARG A 319 -16.31 1.51 12.10
CA ARG A 319 -15.26 1.45 11.08
C ARG A 319 -15.39 0.18 10.23
N GLY A 320 -15.25 0.37 8.92
CA GLY A 320 -15.33 -0.71 7.95
C GLY A 320 -16.71 -1.35 7.77
N TRP A 321 -16.88 -2.03 6.65
CA TRP A 321 -18.16 -2.57 6.19
C TRP A 321 -18.87 -3.50 7.21
N ARG A 322 -18.10 -4.35 7.92
CA ARG A 322 -18.65 -5.33 8.87
C ARG A 322 -19.40 -4.67 10.02
N GLU A 323 -18.88 -3.57 10.57
CA GLU A 323 -19.53 -2.89 11.69
C GLU A 323 -20.80 -2.15 11.23
N PHE A 324 -20.74 -1.53 10.05
CA PHE A 324 -21.92 -0.92 9.42
C PHE A 324 -23.00 -1.97 9.08
N ASN A 325 -22.62 -3.16 8.61
CA ASN A 325 -23.57 -4.25 8.36
C ASN A 325 -24.29 -4.71 9.65
N LEU A 326 -23.57 -4.82 10.77
CA LEU A 326 -24.17 -5.14 12.07
C LEU A 326 -25.18 -4.08 12.52
N ALA A 327 -24.88 -2.78 12.28
CA ALA A 327 -25.80 -1.69 12.56
C ALA A 327 -27.06 -1.74 11.67
N GLN A 328 -26.92 -2.05 10.38
CA GLN A 328 -28.05 -2.24 9.46
C GLN A 328 -28.92 -3.44 9.88
N ARG A 329 -28.29 -4.54 10.32
CA ARG A 329 -29.01 -5.71 10.85
C ARG A 329 -29.78 -5.38 12.11
N ALA A 330 -29.23 -4.57 13.00
CA ALA A 330 -29.94 -4.09 14.17
C ALA A 330 -31.20 -3.31 13.76
N ALA A 331 -31.14 -2.46 12.74
CA ALA A 331 -32.32 -1.81 12.18
C ALA A 331 -33.34 -2.84 11.65
N LYS A 332 -32.90 -3.82 10.85
CA LYS A 332 -33.78 -4.86 10.31
C LYS A 332 -34.45 -5.71 11.40
N LEU A 333 -33.73 -5.99 12.48
CA LEU A 333 -34.26 -6.71 13.63
C LEU A 333 -35.41 -5.93 14.30
N VAL A 334 -35.32 -4.60 14.37
CA VAL A 334 -36.43 -3.76 14.86
C VAL A 334 -37.68 -3.93 13.99
N GLU A 335 -37.52 -3.96 12.65
CA GLU A 335 -38.63 -4.18 11.73
C GLU A 335 -39.26 -5.57 11.93
N ASN A 336 -38.45 -6.63 11.96
CA ASN A 336 -38.95 -7.98 12.16
C ASN A 336 -39.66 -8.16 13.50
N LEU A 337 -39.20 -7.47 14.56
CA LEU A 337 -39.89 -7.46 15.85
C LEU A 337 -41.26 -6.77 15.76
N LYS A 338 -41.36 -5.66 15.03
CA LYS A 338 -42.65 -4.98 14.79
C LYS A 338 -43.61 -5.86 13.99
N GLU A 339 -43.12 -6.57 12.97
CA GLU A 339 -43.90 -7.54 12.19
C GLU A 339 -44.46 -8.68 13.06
N LEU A 340 -43.71 -9.11 14.07
CA LEU A 340 -44.17 -10.08 15.07
C LEU A 340 -45.15 -9.50 16.11
N GLY A 341 -45.55 -8.23 15.97
CA GLY A 341 -46.49 -7.54 16.85
C GLY A 341 -45.87 -6.98 18.13
N VAL A 342 -44.53 -6.89 18.22
CA VAL A 342 -43.87 -6.23 19.35
C VAL A 342 -44.09 -4.72 19.24
N MET A 343 -44.54 -4.10 20.34
CA MET A 343 -44.76 -2.66 20.39
C MET A 343 -43.49 -1.90 19.99
N PRO A 344 -43.57 -0.84 19.14
CA PRO A 344 -42.39 -0.17 18.58
C PRO A 344 -41.35 0.27 19.61
N HIS A 345 -41.78 0.85 20.74
CA HIS A 345 -40.87 1.28 21.80
C HIS A 345 -40.16 0.11 22.50
N VAL A 346 -40.80 -1.07 22.58
CA VAL A 346 -40.20 -2.29 23.13
C VAL A 346 -39.18 -2.85 22.15
N ALA A 347 -39.49 -2.90 20.85
CA ALA A 347 -38.56 -3.34 19.82
C ALA A 347 -37.29 -2.47 19.78
N LEU A 348 -37.47 -1.14 19.80
CA LEU A 348 -36.36 -0.19 19.89
C LEU A 348 -35.53 -0.38 21.17
N SER A 349 -36.18 -0.52 22.33
CA SER A 349 -35.50 -0.73 23.61
C SER A 349 -34.70 -2.03 23.67
N LEU A 350 -35.18 -3.09 23.02
CA LEU A 350 -34.45 -4.36 22.94
C LEU A 350 -33.18 -4.20 22.11
N VAL A 351 -33.29 -3.66 20.90
CA VAL A 351 -32.14 -3.50 19.99
C VAL A 351 -31.14 -2.46 20.51
N LYS A 352 -31.60 -1.43 21.21
CA LYS A 352 -30.74 -0.42 21.86
C LYS A 352 -29.64 -1.04 22.73
N ARG A 353 -29.91 -2.17 23.40
CA ARG A 353 -28.94 -2.87 24.25
C ARG A 353 -27.70 -3.36 23.48
N ALA A 354 -27.87 -3.72 22.21
CA ALA A 354 -26.75 -4.11 21.35
C ALA A 354 -25.81 -2.93 21.11
N PHE A 355 -26.36 -1.75 20.87
CA PHE A 355 -25.59 -0.53 20.67
C PHE A 355 -24.95 -0.01 21.97
N GLU A 356 -25.67 -0.07 23.10
CA GLU A 356 -25.13 0.29 24.42
C GLU A 356 -23.94 -0.59 24.83
N SER A 357 -23.91 -1.85 24.36
CA SER A 357 -22.79 -2.77 24.57
C SER A 357 -21.71 -2.66 23.50
N GLY A 358 -21.88 -1.78 22.52
CA GLY A 358 -21.11 -1.72 21.27
C GLY A 358 -21.55 -2.82 20.29
N VAL A 359 -22.13 -2.43 19.14
CA VAL A 359 -22.72 -3.37 18.18
C VAL A 359 -21.72 -4.38 17.61
N ALA A 360 -20.44 -3.98 17.52
CA ALA A 360 -19.33 -4.81 17.06
C ALA A 360 -18.63 -5.60 18.17
N SER A 361 -18.95 -5.34 19.45
CA SER A 361 -18.36 -6.05 20.58
C SER A 361 -18.84 -7.51 20.63
N PRO A 362 -18.10 -8.43 21.26
CA PRO A 362 -18.54 -9.81 21.44
C PRO A 362 -19.94 -9.89 22.07
N SER A 363 -20.22 -9.04 23.05
CA SER A 363 -21.51 -8.98 23.74
C SER A 363 -22.64 -8.44 22.85
N GLY A 364 -22.37 -7.36 22.09
CA GLY A 364 -23.36 -6.79 21.16
C GLY A 364 -23.70 -7.75 20.02
N ARG A 365 -22.68 -8.40 19.45
CA ARG A 365 -22.85 -9.44 18.42
C ARG A 365 -23.64 -10.63 18.93
N GLN A 366 -23.26 -11.17 20.10
CA GLN A 366 -23.99 -12.29 20.70
C GLN A 366 -25.46 -11.93 20.91
N PHE A 367 -25.74 -10.71 21.39
CA PHE A 367 -27.12 -10.26 21.57
C PHE A 367 -27.91 -10.21 20.25
N LEU A 368 -27.31 -9.67 19.18
CA LEU A 368 -27.98 -9.63 17.87
C LEU A 368 -28.25 -11.04 17.32
N GLU A 369 -27.29 -11.96 17.43
CA GLU A 369 -27.48 -13.36 17.04
C GLU A 369 -28.63 -14.00 17.83
N ASP A 370 -28.60 -13.85 19.15
CA ASP A 370 -29.58 -14.37 20.08
C ASP A 370 -31.00 -13.82 19.82
N ALA A 371 -31.10 -12.57 19.41
CA ALA A 371 -32.36 -11.94 19.05
C ALA A 371 -32.86 -12.35 17.65
N THR A 372 -31.96 -12.51 16.68
CA THR A 372 -32.30 -13.09 15.37
C THR A 372 -32.85 -14.51 15.54
N ILE A 373 -32.21 -15.37 16.34
CA ILE A 373 -32.69 -16.73 16.61
C ILE A 373 -34.11 -16.73 17.19
N ALA A 374 -34.39 -15.80 18.12
CA ALA A 374 -35.71 -15.67 18.71
C ALA A 374 -36.79 -15.25 17.70
N VAL A 375 -36.45 -14.33 16.79
CA VAL A 375 -37.35 -13.88 15.71
C VAL A 375 -37.61 -15.01 14.71
N GLU A 376 -36.56 -15.66 14.21
CA GLU A 376 -36.64 -16.76 13.25
C GLU A 376 -37.46 -17.94 13.80
N LEU A 377 -37.29 -18.28 15.08
CA LEU A 377 -38.09 -19.33 15.70
C LEU A 377 -39.59 -18.99 15.73
N CYS A 378 -39.93 -17.74 16.04
CA CYS A 378 -41.32 -17.28 16.05
C CYS A 378 -41.92 -17.28 14.63
N GLN A 379 -41.16 -16.81 13.63
CA GLN A 379 -41.58 -16.81 12.22
C GLN A 379 -41.75 -18.25 11.69
N TYR A 380 -40.81 -19.15 12.00
CA TYR A 380 -40.89 -20.57 11.66
C TYR A 380 -42.12 -21.26 12.26
N LYS A 381 -42.45 -20.96 13.53
CA LYS A 381 -43.66 -21.51 14.18
C LYS A 381 -44.95 -20.96 13.56
N GLN A 382 -44.97 -19.69 13.17
CA GLN A 382 -46.11 -19.12 12.45
C GLN A 382 -46.29 -19.74 11.06
N SER A 383 -45.20 -19.93 10.30
CA SER A 383 -45.26 -20.48 8.94
C SER A 383 -45.63 -21.96 8.89
N THR A 384 -45.28 -22.72 9.94
CA THR A 384 -45.66 -24.14 10.10
C THR A 384 -47.08 -24.32 10.67
N GLY A 385 -47.84 -23.24 10.83
CA GLY A 385 -49.24 -23.29 11.28
C GLY A 385 -49.41 -23.52 12.78
N GLN A 386 -48.35 -23.44 13.59
CA GLN A 386 -48.49 -23.45 15.05
C GLN A 386 -49.14 -22.14 15.50
N SER A 387 -50.32 -22.25 16.12
CA SER A 387 -51.04 -21.14 16.73
C SER A 387 -50.23 -20.54 17.89
N LEU A 388 -49.44 -19.51 17.58
CA LEU A 388 -48.81 -18.66 18.60
C LEU A 388 -49.82 -17.61 19.06
N ARG A 389 -50.53 -17.88 20.17
CA ARG A 389 -51.47 -16.92 20.78
C ARG A 389 -50.82 -15.55 21.10
N ASN A 390 -49.51 -15.52 21.33
CA ASN A 390 -48.76 -14.29 21.61
C ASN A 390 -47.30 -14.41 21.13
N ALA A 391 -47.08 -14.24 19.82
CA ALA A 391 -45.74 -14.26 19.22
C ALA A 391 -44.84 -13.14 19.77
N ALA A 392 -45.39 -11.93 19.96
CA ALA A 392 -44.71 -10.78 20.53
C ALA A 392 -44.17 -11.06 21.95
N GLY A 393 -45.00 -11.61 22.83
CA GLY A 393 -44.60 -11.98 24.19
C GLY A 393 -43.53 -13.08 24.20
N LEU A 394 -43.64 -14.06 23.30
CA LEU A 394 -42.65 -15.14 23.19
C LEU A 394 -41.29 -14.62 22.72
N VAL A 395 -41.24 -13.82 21.65
CA VAL A 395 -39.95 -13.30 21.14
C VAL A 395 -39.27 -12.39 22.17
N VAL A 396 -40.02 -11.54 22.87
CA VAL A 396 -39.47 -10.68 23.93
C VAL A 396 -38.92 -11.53 25.08
N LYS A 397 -39.62 -12.60 25.47
CA LYS A 397 -39.17 -13.52 26.52
C LYS A 397 -37.87 -14.21 26.11
N LEU A 398 -37.81 -14.74 24.89
CA LEU A 398 -36.61 -15.41 24.37
C LEU A 398 -35.41 -14.47 24.31
N ILE A 399 -35.60 -13.20 23.95
CA ILE A 399 -34.52 -12.21 23.90
C ILE A 399 -34.00 -11.87 25.29
N LYS A 400 -34.90 -11.62 26.25
CA LYS A 400 -34.54 -11.13 27.60
C LYS A 400 -34.06 -12.22 28.56
N ASP A 401 -34.50 -13.46 28.39
CA ASP A 401 -34.27 -14.57 29.32
C ASP A 401 -33.46 -15.69 28.65
N PRO A 402 -32.13 -15.76 28.91
CA PRO A 402 -31.28 -16.82 28.38
C PRO A 402 -31.73 -18.24 28.78
N GLN A 403 -32.29 -18.42 29.98
CA GLN A 403 -32.76 -19.74 30.43
C GLN A 403 -34.01 -20.17 29.65
N ALA A 404 -34.92 -19.25 29.38
CA ALA A 404 -36.06 -19.53 28.51
C ALA A 404 -35.60 -19.87 27.08
N ARG A 405 -34.56 -19.18 26.57
CA ARG A 405 -33.98 -19.46 25.25
C ARG A 405 -33.42 -20.87 25.17
N GLU A 406 -32.59 -21.28 26.14
CA GLU A 406 -31.98 -22.61 26.17
C GLU A 406 -33.02 -23.73 26.27
N ARG A 407 -34.15 -23.48 26.94
CA ARG A 407 -35.23 -24.46 27.10
C ARG A 407 -36.16 -24.56 25.89
N LEU A 408 -36.42 -23.45 25.20
CA LEU A 408 -37.47 -23.35 24.17
C LEU A 408 -36.95 -23.33 22.74
N VAL A 409 -35.66 -23.04 22.54
CA VAL A 409 -35.00 -23.06 21.23
C VAL A 409 -34.25 -24.39 21.08
N PRO A 410 -34.61 -25.24 20.10
CA PRO A 410 -33.83 -26.45 19.81
C PRO A 410 -32.39 -26.10 19.44
N LYS A 411 -31.41 -26.86 19.97
CA LYS A 411 -29.98 -26.60 19.73
C LYS A 411 -29.64 -26.62 18.23
N GLU A 412 -30.15 -27.62 17.51
CA GLU A 412 -29.96 -27.76 16.06
C GLU A 412 -30.54 -26.57 15.28
N PHE A 413 -31.68 -26.03 15.72
CA PHE A 413 -32.27 -24.83 15.11
C PHE A 413 -31.38 -23.60 15.33
N ALA A 414 -30.93 -23.40 16.57
CA ALA A 414 -30.03 -22.29 16.90
C ALA A 414 -28.71 -22.37 16.12
N GLU A 415 -28.13 -23.57 15.98
CA GLU A 415 -26.91 -23.80 15.20
C GLU A 415 -27.14 -23.56 13.69
N SER A 416 -28.27 -24.04 13.15
CA SER A 416 -28.64 -23.80 11.75
C SER A 416 -28.80 -22.31 11.45
N VAL A 417 -29.51 -21.56 12.30
CA VAL A 417 -29.70 -20.11 12.13
C VAL A 417 -28.35 -19.37 12.26
N ARG A 418 -27.50 -19.76 13.21
CA ARG A 418 -26.13 -19.18 13.34
C ARG A 418 -25.27 -19.48 12.12
N ALA A 419 -25.33 -20.69 11.57
CA ALA A 419 -24.57 -21.08 10.39
C ALA A 419 -25.05 -20.35 9.14
N GLN A 420 -26.36 -20.25 8.93
CA GLN A 420 -26.95 -19.46 7.85
C GLN A 420 -26.54 -17.99 7.97
N PHE A 421 -26.61 -17.45 9.18
CA PHE A 421 -26.21 -16.08 9.47
C PHE A 421 -24.74 -15.81 9.12
N ARG A 422 -23.81 -16.63 9.62
CA ARG A 422 -22.38 -16.50 9.30
C ARG A 422 -22.12 -16.70 7.81
N GLY A 423 -22.85 -17.61 7.17
CA GLY A 423 -22.78 -17.83 5.72
C GLY A 423 -23.22 -16.61 4.91
N GLN A 424 -24.31 -15.95 5.32
CA GLN A 424 -24.79 -14.72 4.71
C GLN A 424 -23.83 -13.55 4.91
N GLU A 425 -23.26 -13.37 6.12
CA GLU A 425 -22.24 -12.34 6.35
C GLU A 425 -21.03 -12.54 5.45
N LEU A 426 -20.49 -13.77 5.40
CA LEU A 426 -19.35 -14.09 4.55
C LEU A 426 -19.68 -13.93 3.07
N SER A 427 -20.90 -14.28 2.63
CA SER A 427 -21.32 -14.11 1.24
C SER A 427 -21.46 -12.65 0.86
N MET A 428 -22.05 -11.82 1.73
CA MET A 428 -22.23 -10.39 1.50
C MET A 428 -20.89 -9.64 1.55
N GLU A 429 -19.99 -10.03 2.46
CA GLU A 429 -18.62 -9.51 2.56
C GLU A 429 -17.85 -9.81 1.27
N ARG A 430 -17.96 -11.05 0.76
CA ARG A 430 -17.38 -11.43 -0.55
C ARG A 430 -17.97 -10.62 -1.69
N GLN A 431 -19.30 -10.49 -1.76
CA GLN A 431 -19.95 -9.71 -2.82
C GLN A 431 -19.54 -8.24 -2.79
N HIS A 432 -19.41 -7.65 -1.60
CA HIS A 432 -18.93 -6.28 -1.44
C HIS A 432 -17.49 -6.15 -1.90
N ALA A 433 -16.60 -7.04 -1.45
CA ALA A 433 -15.20 -7.06 -1.87
C ALA A 433 -15.06 -7.26 -3.39
N GLU A 434 -15.85 -8.17 -3.98
CA GLU A 434 -15.89 -8.38 -5.43
C GLU A 434 -16.43 -7.15 -6.18
N ALA A 435 -17.44 -6.47 -5.64
CA ALA A 435 -18.00 -5.26 -6.26
C ALA A 435 -17.00 -4.09 -6.23
N GLU A 436 -16.32 -3.89 -5.10
CA GLU A 436 -15.21 -2.95 -4.99
C GLU A 436 -14.11 -3.29 -5.99
N GLU A 437 -13.68 -4.55 -6.04
CA GLU A 437 -12.64 -5.00 -6.97
C GLU A 437 -13.04 -4.78 -8.43
N ARG A 438 -14.29 -5.10 -8.81
CA ARG A 438 -14.82 -4.81 -10.15
C ARG A 438 -14.80 -3.32 -10.47
N GLN A 439 -15.19 -2.46 -9.53
CA GLN A 439 -15.13 -1.02 -9.71
C GLN A 439 -13.67 -0.55 -9.92
N LEU A 440 -12.73 -1.07 -9.12
CA LEU A 440 -11.30 -0.79 -9.29
C LEU A 440 -10.80 -1.22 -10.68
N ILE A 441 -11.22 -2.39 -11.17
CA ILE A 441 -10.84 -2.91 -12.49
C ILE A 441 -11.37 -1.99 -13.61
N VAL A 442 -12.65 -1.59 -13.56
CA VAL A 442 -13.25 -0.68 -14.56
C VAL A 442 -12.51 0.65 -14.59
N GLU A 443 -12.18 1.21 -13.43
CA GLU A 443 -11.41 2.45 -13.35
C GLU A 443 -9.98 2.28 -13.89
N TYR A 444 -9.35 1.14 -13.62
CA TYR A 444 -8.03 0.81 -14.15
C TYR A 444 -8.04 0.64 -15.68
N GLU A 445 -9.04 -0.02 -16.25
CA GLU A 445 -9.20 -0.14 -17.70
C GLU A 445 -9.36 1.23 -18.38
N ALA A 446 -10.16 2.12 -17.78
CA ALA A 446 -10.30 3.49 -18.26
C ALA A 446 -8.98 4.27 -18.18
N TYR A 447 -8.21 4.08 -17.10
CA TYR A 447 -6.87 4.65 -16.95
C TYR A 447 -5.90 4.13 -18.02
N CYS A 448 -5.83 2.81 -18.24
CA CYS A 448 -5.00 2.19 -19.28
C CYS A 448 -5.30 2.76 -20.67
N ARG A 449 -6.58 2.92 -21.01
CA ARG A 449 -7.00 3.55 -22.27
C ARG A 449 -6.52 4.98 -22.38
N THR A 450 -6.63 5.76 -21.30
CA THR A 450 -6.19 7.16 -21.26
C THR A 450 -4.67 7.28 -21.47
N VAL A 451 -3.89 6.42 -20.82
CA VAL A 451 -2.44 6.36 -20.98
C VAL A 451 -2.06 5.97 -22.41
N ALA A 452 -2.69 4.93 -22.96
CA ALA A 452 -2.45 4.48 -24.33
C ALA A 452 -2.79 5.57 -25.37
N GLN A 453 -3.90 6.29 -25.15
CA GLN A 453 -4.30 7.38 -26.05
C GLN A 453 -3.26 8.51 -26.04
N ARG A 454 -2.81 8.94 -24.85
CA ARG A 454 -1.75 9.95 -24.75
C ARG A 454 -0.45 9.51 -25.41
N ALA A 455 -0.09 8.23 -25.27
CA ALA A 455 1.10 7.68 -25.93
C ALA A 455 0.96 7.69 -27.46
N LEU A 456 -0.23 7.38 -27.97
CA LEU A 456 -0.54 7.45 -29.40
C LEU A 456 -0.50 8.89 -29.93
N ASP A 457 -1.09 9.84 -29.19
CA ASP A 457 -1.17 11.25 -29.58
C ASP A 457 0.21 11.93 -29.60
N ASN A 458 1.12 11.50 -28.72
CA ASN A 458 2.49 12.01 -28.65
C ASN A 458 3.45 11.36 -29.68
N MET A 459 2.98 10.36 -30.43
CA MET A 459 3.80 9.64 -31.40
C MET A 459 3.81 10.35 -32.76
N PRO A 460 4.93 10.34 -33.52
CA PRO A 460 4.94 10.86 -34.88
C PRO A 460 3.89 10.18 -35.77
N GLU A 461 3.18 10.96 -36.58
CA GLU A 461 2.06 10.49 -37.44
C GLU A 461 2.46 9.31 -38.34
N ALA A 462 3.65 9.35 -38.93
CA ALA A 462 4.17 8.25 -39.75
C ALA A 462 4.30 6.93 -38.99
N THR A 463 4.64 6.98 -37.69
CA THR A 463 4.79 5.78 -36.85
C THR A 463 3.42 5.23 -36.44
N SER A 464 2.48 6.13 -36.10
CA SER A 464 1.12 5.72 -35.72
C SER A 464 0.34 5.12 -36.90
N GLU A 465 0.49 5.66 -38.10
CA GLU A 465 -0.08 5.09 -39.33
C GLU A 465 0.49 3.71 -39.66
N THR A 466 1.82 3.53 -39.49
CA THR A 466 2.48 2.24 -39.72
C THR A 466 1.92 1.17 -38.78
N LEU A 467 1.81 1.48 -37.48
CA LEU A 467 1.24 0.56 -36.48
C LEU A 467 -0.22 0.20 -36.80
N ARG A 468 -1.05 1.18 -37.19
CA ARG A 468 -2.44 0.93 -37.59
C ARG A 468 -2.51 -0.01 -38.80
N LYS A 469 -1.68 0.23 -39.82
CA LYS A 469 -1.62 -0.62 -41.02
C LYS A 469 -1.23 -2.06 -40.70
N GLU A 470 -0.20 -2.24 -39.86
CA GLU A 470 0.21 -3.58 -39.38
C GLU A 470 -0.94 -4.32 -38.68
N LYS A 471 -1.76 -3.61 -37.88
CA LYS A 471 -2.93 -4.20 -37.22
C LYS A 471 -4.08 -4.52 -38.18
N VAL A 472 -4.32 -3.69 -39.18
CA VAL A 472 -5.29 -4.00 -40.24
C VAL A 472 -4.89 -5.29 -40.97
N ASP A 473 -3.63 -5.42 -41.36
CA ASP A 473 -3.12 -6.63 -42.02
C ASP A 473 -3.23 -7.87 -41.12
N PHE A 474 -2.99 -7.72 -39.81
CA PHE A 474 -3.17 -8.78 -38.83
C PHE A 474 -4.63 -9.25 -38.73
N ILE A 475 -5.58 -8.30 -38.64
CA ILE A 475 -7.02 -8.60 -38.59
C ILE A 475 -7.45 -9.35 -39.86
N GLN A 476 -7.04 -8.88 -41.03
CA GLN A 476 -7.39 -9.50 -42.31
C GLN A 476 -6.85 -10.94 -42.43
N ARG A 477 -5.64 -11.21 -41.94
CA ARG A 477 -5.06 -12.57 -41.93
C ARG A 477 -5.74 -13.52 -40.95
N SER A 478 -6.36 -12.99 -39.90
CA SER A 478 -7.03 -13.79 -38.86
C SER A 478 -8.41 -14.32 -39.27
N GLY A 479 -8.98 -13.86 -40.40
CA GLY A 479 -10.30 -14.26 -40.90
C GLY A 479 -11.49 -13.80 -40.04
N SER A 480 -11.25 -13.10 -38.92
CA SER A 480 -12.30 -12.78 -37.93
C SER A 480 -13.28 -11.68 -38.37
N PHE A 481 -12.99 -10.99 -39.49
CA PHE A 481 -13.75 -9.82 -39.96
C PHE A 481 -13.93 -9.79 -41.49
N GLU A 482 -13.96 -10.94 -42.16
CA GLU A 482 -14.02 -11.05 -43.64
C GLU A 482 -15.17 -10.26 -44.31
N HIS A 483 -16.26 -10.00 -43.58
CA HIS A 483 -17.46 -9.30 -44.07
C HIS A 483 -17.70 -7.95 -43.39
N ALA A 484 -16.75 -7.47 -42.56
CA ALA A 484 -16.92 -6.23 -41.83
C ALA A 484 -16.62 -5.00 -42.71
N PRO A 485 -17.33 -3.86 -42.53
CA PRO A 485 -17.00 -2.61 -43.21
C PRO A 485 -15.57 -2.15 -42.89
N ALA A 486 -14.92 -1.48 -43.86
CA ALA A 486 -13.57 -0.94 -43.67
C ALA A 486 -13.45 0.02 -42.47
N SER A 487 -14.53 0.73 -42.12
CA SER A 487 -14.58 1.59 -40.93
C SER A 487 -14.48 0.79 -39.62
N VAL A 488 -15.13 -0.37 -39.54
CA VAL A 488 -15.08 -1.25 -38.35
C VAL A 488 -13.70 -1.85 -38.20
N ILE A 489 -13.08 -2.28 -39.31
CA ILE A 489 -11.71 -2.82 -39.31
C ILE A 489 -10.70 -1.74 -38.86
N ALA A 490 -10.87 -0.48 -39.31
CA ALA A 490 -10.01 0.63 -38.89
C ALA A 490 -10.16 0.97 -37.40
N THR A 491 -11.40 0.94 -36.86
CA THR A 491 -11.65 1.10 -35.42
C THR A 491 -11.00 -0.03 -34.63
N GLU A 492 -11.21 -1.29 -35.01
CA GLU A 492 -10.62 -2.44 -34.33
C GLU A 492 -9.09 -2.43 -34.38
N ALA A 493 -8.50 -2.07 -35.52
CA ALA A 493 -7.06 -1.90 -35.64
C ALA A 493 -6.53 -0.81 -34.67
N THR A 494 -7.28 0.28 -34.50
CA THR A 494 -6.93 1.33 -33.54
C THR A 494 -7.03 0.83 -32.11
N GLU A 495 -8.07 0.08 -31.75
CA GLU A 495 -8.21 -0.55 -30.43
C GLU A 495 -7.08 -1.54 -30.14
N LEU A 496 -6.63 -2.33 -31.13
CA LEU A 496 -5.49 -3.22 -30.97
C LEU A 496 -4.17 -2.46 -30.76
N VAL A 497 -3.97 -1.32 -31.45
CA VAL A 497 -2.81 -0.44 -31.19
C VAL A 497 -2.90 0.11 -29.76
N LEU A 498 -4.06 0.61 -29.33
CA LEU A 498 -4.26 1.11 -27.98
C LEU A 498 -4.03 0.01 -26.92
N ALA A 499 -4.48 -1.22 -27.16
CA ALA A 499 -4.24 -2.35 -26.26
C ALA A 499 -2.74 -2.71 -26.16
N ASP A 500 -2.00 -2.65 -27.26
CA ASP A 500 -0.55 -2.86 -27.27
C ASP A 500 0.20 -1.75 -26.55
N LEU A 501 -0.20 -0.49 -26.76
CA LEU A 501 0.36 0.66 -26.05
C LEU A 501 0.04 0.59 -24.56
N ALA A 502 -1.20 0.25 -24.18
CA ALA A 502 -1.59 0.05 -22.79
C ALA A 502 -0.72 -1.01 -22.11
N ARG A 503 -0.45 -2.15 -22.76
CA ARG A 503 0.42 -3.20 -22.20
C ARG A 503 1.87 -2.77 -22.01
N ARG A 504 2.35 -1.79 -22.78
CA ARG A 504 3.75 -1.31 -22.73
C ARG A 504 3.92 -0.14 -21.75
N GLU A 505 2.98 0.79 -21.77
CA GLU A 505 3.09 2.08 -21.09
C GLU A 505 2.32 2.12 -19.76
N ALA A 506 1.24 1.34 -19.62
CA ALA A 506 0.48 1.35 -18.38
C ALA A 506 1.18 0.50 -17.30
N PRO A 507 1.22 0.98 -16.05
CA PRO A 507 1.67 0.20 -14.90
C PRO A 507 0.75 -1.01 -14.66
N PRO A 508 1.27 -2.11 -14.09
CA PRO A 508 0.44 -3.21 -13.62
C PRO A 508 -0.63 -2.75 -12.62
N PHE A 509 -1.77 -3.47 -12.57
CA PHE A 509 -2.91 -3.14 -11.71
C PHE A 509 -2.53 -2.90 -10.24
N GLU A 510 -1.68 -3.75 -9.66
CA GLU A 510 -1.23 -3.60 -8.27
C GLU A 510 -0.47 -2.29 -8.02
N ASN A 511 0.38 -1.88 -8.96
CA ASN A 511 1.14 -0.64 -8.89
C ASN A 511 0.21 0.59 -9.01
N TRP A 512 -0.74 0.52 -9.95
CA TRP A 512 -1.78 1.55 -10.10
C TRP A 512 -2.66 1.67 -8.84
N LYS A 513 -3.10 0.54 -8.28
CA LYS A 513 -3.92 0.50 -7.07
C LYS A 513 -3.19 1.10 -5.88
N LEU A 514 -1.90 0.77 -5.73
CA LEU A 514 -1.04 1.35 -4.69
C LEU A 514 -0.90 2.88 -4.86
N ARG A 515 -0.67 3.36 -6.09
CA ARG A 515 -0.60 4.80 -6.40
C ARG A 515 -1.90 5.53 -6.09
N ARG A 516 -3.05 4.94 -6.43
CA ARG A 516 -4.38 5.48 -6.14
C ARG A 516 -4.60 5.60 -4.62
N LYS A 517 -4.24 4.57 -3.86
CA LYS A 517 -4.34 4.59 -2.39
C LYS A 517 -3.41 5.63 -1.77
N ALA A 518 -2.18 5.77 -2.27
CA ALA A 518 -1.27 6.84 -1.87
C ALA A 518 -1.91 8.23 -2.07
N GLN A 519 -2.48 8.48 -3.25
CA GLN A 519 -3.23 9.70 -3.58
C GLN A 519 -4.32 9.99 -2.55
N GLN A 520 -5.18 9.00 -2.26
CA GLN A 520 -6.29 9.16 -1.31
C GLN A 520 -5.84 9.49 0.10
N VAL A 521 -4.69 8.94 0.53
CA VAL A 521 -4.09 9.24 1.85
C VAL A 521 -3.45 10.62 1.90
N VAL A 522 -3.00 11.15 0.76
CA VAL A 522 -2.29 12.44 0.69
C VAL A 522 -3.24 13.63 0.52
N LEU A 523 -4.41 13.44 -0.11
CA LEU A 523 -5.45 14.49 -0.30
C LEU A 523 -5.79 15.32 0.95
N PRO A 524 -5.82 14.79 2.19
CA PRO A 524 -6.06 15.59 3.39
C PRO A 524 -4.95 16.61 3.72
N PHE A 525 -3.72 16.42 3.23
CA PHE A 525 -2.59 17.30 3.53
C PHE A 525 -2.57 18.55 2.63
N ASP A 526 -3.09 18.45 1.40
CA ASP A 526 -3.21 19.59 0.47
C ASP A 526 -4.19 20.68 0.99
N LEU A 527 -5.10 20.33 1.90
CA LEU A 527 -6.08 21.26 2.49
C LEU A 527 -5.57 21.99 3.74
N THR A 528 -4.42 21.57 4.31
CA THR A 528 -3.93 22.11 5.60
C THR A 528 -2.78 23.11 5.50
N ASP A 529 -2.22 23.34 4.31
CA ASP A 529 -1.07 24.26 4.11
C ASP A 529 -1.44 25.58 3.38
N THR A 530 -2.73 25.90 3.23
CA THR A 530 -3.19 27.25 2.79
C THR A 530 -3.68 28.10 3.98
N GLY A 531 -3.02 28.00 5.12
CA GLY A 531 -3.28 28.86 6.28
C GLY A 531 -2.08 29.75 6.58
N ASP A 532 -2.26 31.05 6.30
CA ASP A 532 -1.35 32.16 6.63
C ASP A 532 -0.76 32.14 8.05
#